data_AF-D3D1V2-F1
#
_entry.id   AF-D3D1V2-F1
#
_cell.length_a   1.000
_cell.length_b   1.000
_cell.length_c   1.000
_cell.angle_alpha   90.00
_cell.angle_beta   90.00
_cell.angle_gamma   90.00
#
_symmetry.space_group_name_H-M   'P 1'
#
loop_
_entity.id
_entity.type
_entity.pdbx_description
1 polymer ?
#
loop_
_entity_poly.entity_id
_entity_poly.type
_entity_poly.pdbx_seq_one_letter_code
_entity_poly.pdbx_strand_id
1 'polypeptide(L)' 'MTATTTATATTATPAPAPAPAERFPRRVTKGGSHLCAPNYCLRYRPAARSAQSEDTATCHLGFRCVIR' A
#
# COMPACT_ATOMS: atom_id res chain seq x y z
N MET A 1 -38.52 -6.95 4.01
CA MET A 1 -38.53 -8.10 3.07
C MET A 1 -37.94 -7.58 1.77
N THR A 2 -36.72 -7.84 1.34
CA THR A 2 -35.69 -8.85 1.60
C THR A 2 -34.34 -8.24 1.22
N ALA A 3 -33.28 -8.54 1.96
CA ALA A 3 -31.91 -8.12 1.68
C ALA A 3 -31.30 -8.96 0.54
N THR A 4 -30.47 -8.37 -0.31
CA THR A 4 -29.49 -9.12 -1.10
C THR A 4 -28.21 -8.32 -1.19
N THR A 5 -27.34 -8.56 -0.21
CA THR A 5 -25.97 -8.08 -0.16
C THR A 5 -25.09 -9.11 -0.86
N THR A 6 -24.62 -8.83 -2.08
CA THR A 6 -23.60 -9.67 -2.72
C THR A 6 -22.23 -9.18 -2.25
N ALA A 7 -21.73 -9.80 -1.17
CA ALA A 7 -20.36 -9.65 -0.72
C ALA A 7 -19.44 -10.49 -1.62
N THR A 8 -18.68 -9.86 -2.50
CA THR A 8 -17.56 -10.53 -3.18
C THR A 8 -16.39 -10.59 -2.20
N ALA A 9 -16.12 -11.79 -1.68
CA ALA A 9 -14.95 -12.08 -0.88
C ALA A 9 -13.68 -11.89 -1.74
N THR A 10 -12.97 -10.78 -1.55
CA THR A 10 -11.58 -10.68 -2.01
C THR A 10 -10.73 -11.44 -1.01
N THR A 11 -10.31 -12.65 -1.39
CA THR A 11 -9.20 -13.37 -0.80
C THR A 11 -8.04 -12.39 -0.69
N ALA A 12 -7.74 -11.93 0.53
CA ALA A 12 -6.55 -11.15 0.79
C ALA A 12 -5.36 -12.10 0.65
N THR A 13 -4.85 -12.26 -0.57
CA THR A 13 -3.56 -12.91 -0.79
C THR A 13 -2.55 -12.17 0.08
N PRO A 14 -1.90 -12.83 1.06
CA PRO A 14 -0.81 -12.21 1.78
C PRO A 14 0.23 -11.82 0.73
N ALA A 15 0.70 -10.57 0.79
CA ALA A 15 1.74 -10.09 -0.11
C ALA A 15 2.85 -11.15 -0.21
N PRO A 16 3.38 -11.44 -1.40
CA PRO A 16 4.42 -12.45 -1.55
C PRO A 16 5.55 -12.14 -0.56
N ALA A 17 5.89 -13.13 0.27
CA ALA A 17 7.03 -13.03 1.16
C ALA A 17 8.25 -12.61 0.33
N PRO A 18 9.10 -11.68 0.82
CA PRO A 18 10.26 -11.25 0.06
C PRO A 18 11.12 -12.48 -0.24
N ALA A 19 11.47 -12.66 -1.52
CA ALA A 19 12.42 -13.69 -1.92
C ALA A 19 13.73 -13.49 -1.11
N PRO A 20 14.37 -14.57 -0.64
CA PRO A 20 15.50 -14.49 0.28
C PRO A 20 16.79 -14.09 -0.46
N ALA A 21 16.86 -12.90 -1.06
CA ALA A 21 18.07 -12.34 -1.67
C ALA A 21 17.92 -10.89 -2.22
N GLU A 22 16.82 -10.17 -2.01
CA GLU A 22 16.71 -8.84 -2.60
C GLU A 22 17.71 -7.89 -1.90
N ARG A 23 18.71 -7.42 -2.66
CA ARG A 23 19.80 -6.54 -2.18
C ARG A 23 19.30 -5.30 -1.44
N PHE A 24 18.05 -4.91 -1.72
CA PHE A 24 17.37 -3.78 -1.11
C PHE A 24 16.06 -4.25 -0.48
N PRO A 25 15.97 -4.36 0.85
CA PRO A 25 14.71 -4.70 1.51
C PRO A 25 13.64 -3.66 1.15
N ARG A 26 12.45 -4.14 0.80
CA ARG A 26 11.30 -3.29 0.46
C ARG A 26 10.34 -3.21 1.64
N ARG A 27 9.98 -1.99 2.05
CA ARG A 27 8.96 -1.72 3.06
C ARG A 27 7.67 -1.23 2.44
N VAL A 28 6.57 -1.47 3.14
CA VAL A 28 5.24 -1.05 2.71
C VAL A 28 5.03 0.42 3.06
N THR A 29 4.82 1.25 2.05
CA THR A 29 4.37 2.64 2.19
C THR A 29 2.85 2.74 1.98
N LYS A 30 2.25 3.69 2.70
CA LYS A 30 0.80 3.90 2.81
C LYS A 30 0.46 5.38 2.69
N GLY A 31 -0.79 5.68 2.32
CA GLY A 31 -1.35 7.03 2.35
C GLY A 31 -1.31 7.79 1.03
N GLY A 32 -0.58 7.29 0.03
CA GLY A 32 -0.38 8.03 -1.23
C GLY A 32 0.42 9.31 -1.00
N SER A 33 0.40 10.21 -1.98
CA SER A 33 1.12 11.48 -1.92
C SER A 33 0.34 12.59 -2.62
N HIS A 34 0.84 13.82 -2.57
CA HIS A 34 0.25 14.99 -3.25
C HIS A 34 0.21 14.85 -4.78
N LEU A 35 0.92 13.88 -5.36
CA LEU A 35 0.89 13.57 -6.79
C LEU A 35 -0.28 12.65 -7.18
N CYS A 36 -1.05 12.13 -6.20
CA CYS A 36 -2.14 11.22 -6.49
C CYS A 36 -3.38 11.97 -7.01
N ALA A 37 -3.94 11.50 -8.11
CA ALA A 37 -5.11 12.08 -8.78
C ALA A 37 -6.00 10.98 -9.35
N PRO A 38 -7.33 11.19 -9.47
CA PRO A 38 -8.28 10.15 -9.90
C PRO A 38 -8.02 9.60 -11.31
N ASN A 39 -7.35 10.38 -12.16
CA ASN A 39 -6.99 10.04 -13.54
C ASN A 39 -5.68 9.25 -13.67
N TYR A 40 -4.83 9.21 -12.64
CA TYR A 40 -3.51 8.57 -12.73
C TYR A 40 -3.25 7.58 -11.59
N CYS A 41 -3.51 8.00 -10.35
CA CYS A 41 -3.11 7.24 -9.17
C CYS A 41 -4.16 7.31 -8.06
N LEU A 42 -4.82 6.16 -7.82
CA LEU A 42 -5.83 5.97 -6.78
C LEU A 42 -5.24 5.50 -5.44
N ARG A 43 -3.94 5.75 -5.20
CA ARG A 43 -3.21 5.27 -4.01
C ARG A 43 -3.46 6.10 -2.74
N TYR A 44 -4.22 7.19 -2.83
CA TYR A 44 -4.74 7.92 -1.68
C TYR A 44 -5.76 7.10 -0.86
N ARG A 45 -6.29 5.99 -1.41
CA ARG A 45 -7.24 5.12 -0.72
C ARG A 45 -6.55 4.39 0.47
N PRO A 46 -7.18 4.28 1.65
CA PRO A 46 -6.59 3.60 2.82
C PRO A 46 -6.12 2.16 2.56
N ALA A 47 -6.83 1.45 1.67
CA ALA A 47 -6.49 0.09 1.28
C ALA A 47 -5.20 -0.01 0.46
N ALA A 48 -4.81 1.04 -0.28
CA ALA A 48 -3.67 1.01 -1.19
C ALA A 48 -2.35 0.77 -0.44
N ARG A 49 -1.52 -0.15 -0.94
CA ARG A 49 -0.20 -0.54 -0.39
C ARG A 49 0.80 -0.46 -1.52
N SER A 50 1.95 0.18 -1.30
CA SER A 50 3.05 0.19 -2.27
C SER A 50 4.31 -0.32 -1.59
N ALA A 51 5.10 -1.13 -2.30
CA ALA A 51 6.40 -1.59 -1.81
C ALA A 51 7.48 -0.64 -2.33
N GLN A 52 8.24 -0.04 -1.42
CA GLN A 52 9.36 0.86 -1.74
C GLN A 52 10.62 0.34 -1.05
N SER A 53 11.76 0.40 -1.72
CA SER A 53 13.08 0.12 -1.12
C SER A 53 13.42 1.12 -0.02
N GLU A 54 14.09 0.65 1.03
CA GLU A 54 14.53 1.49 2.17
C GLU A 54 15.49 2.61 1.75
N ASP A 55 16.32 2.38 0.74
CA ASP A 55 17.33 3.35 0.28
C ASP A 55 16.74 4.43 -0.65
N THR A 56 15.47 4.31 -1.06
CA THR A 56 14.86 5.24 -2.00
C THR A 56 14.14 6.37 -1.26
N ALA A 57 14.78 7.54 -1.25
CA ALA A 57 14.17 8.78 -0.79
C ALA A 57 13.60 9.58 -1.97
N THR A 58 12.37 10.09 -1.81
CA THR A 58 11.77 11.01 -2.78
C THR A 58 10.95 12.05 -2.02
N CYS A 59 10.79 13.25 -2.57
CA CYS A 59 10.10 14.38 -1.94
C CYS A 59 8.64 14.12 -1.53
N HIS A 60 8.02 13.06 -2.04
CA HIS A 60 6.62 12.71 -1.78
C HIS A 60 6.45 11.49 -0.86
N LEU A 61 7.56 10.96 -0.33
CA LEU A 61 7.58 9.83 0.60
C LEU A 61 8.00 10.32 1.98
N GLY A 62 7.31 9.84 3.02
CA GLY A 62 7.60 10.14 4.41
C GLY A 62 7.05 9.07 5.33
N PHE A 63 7.30 9.21 6.64
CA PHE A 63 6.85 8.28 7.66
C PHE A 63 6.29 9.02 8.88
N ARG A 64 5.54 8.30 9.72
CA ARG A 64 5.06 8.79 11.01
C ARG A 64 5.55 7.84 12.10
N CYS A 65 6.07 8.39 13.19
CA CYS A 65 6.47 7.61 14.35
C CYS A 65 5.24 7.22 15.17
N VAL A 66 5.26 6.02 15.72
CA VAL A 66 4.25 5.52 16.66
C VAL A 66 4.99 4.86 17.81
N ILE A 67 4.59 5.19 19.04
CA ILE A 67 5.07 4.53 20.25
C ILE A 67 3.99 3.51 20.62
N ARG A 68 4.40 2.28 20.94
CA ARG A 68 3.51 1.18 21.28
C ARG A 68 3.41 0.99 22.78
#